data_AF-A0A0H3J635-F1
#
_entry.id   AF-A0A0H3J635-F1
#
_cell.length_a   1.000
_cell.length_b   1.000
_cell.length_c   1.000
_cell.angle_alpha   90.00
_cell.angle_beta   90.00
_cell.angle_gamma   90.00
#
_symmetry.space_group_name_H-M   'P 1'
#
loop_
_entity.id
_entity.type
_entity.pdbx_description
1 polymer ?
#
loop_
_entity_poly.entity_id
_entity_poly.type
_entity_poly.pdbx_seq_one_letter_code
_entity_poly.pdbx_strand_id
1 'polypeptide(L)'
;MYTNVECFYDDIEDKWDLHSNILKDYILVNISVGLTRSKEMIKDVEDLYNTDKLKYYDAYRSSSCINHDIMCQGSLTQEIHARKMLGILLIAEKDKTLRNKVIKLLRKYYYLIYRAVKKCSNKEIIKRYLDMDVVEISTEKRLDGAVYLYFVMYCYTKKVDYNHISFIVNDIKNYCLYSPMTTDIHKEIDNNYKEIQDIKSLVKEHYGEFSNYKDILYCENDEVMDVDGIIENIFMINKIDITQFFDESEEINIDNIILACIKCGNKDLKTKDIMQGLVNGIYIQSFINEYKKARGTYYKNSQETLYFKLDTLEKKVNALESEHKEMKAKIDSLRSEKEAFDKTLSNEINKLNKVHNSEIFDVKKDMRILEHELDREKEYRAELNSLREYMFQVKNEYVPIKSDKDLDYYIKDKNILIIGGSKYWRMKFKEKYEQIRTLNGFNENFDTSILKNVDYVFFYTGLMSHSTYNKAMKIIRINQIKFGYIGKTNMDLVEEEIIEELKKCDIGRKANSSD
;
A
#
# COMPACT_ATOMS: atom_id res chain seq x y z
N MET A 1 14.05 -46.50 -16.50
CA MET A 1 13.18 -45.65 -15.68
C MET A 1 13.94 -45.38 -14.39
N TYR A 2 14.29 -44.14 -14.11
CA TYR A 2 14.79 -43.79 -12.77
C TYR A 2 13.61 -43.95 -11.83
N THR A 3 13.72 -44.74 -10.76
CA THR A 3 12.77 -44.60 -9.65
C THR A 3 12.89 -43.15 -9.22
N ASN A 4 11.83 -42.36 -9.39
CA ASN A 4 11.82 -41.02 -8.82
C ASN A 4 12.04 -41.19 -7.31
N VAL A 5 12.87 -40.35 -6.72
CA VAL A 5 13.17 -40.39 -5.28
C VAL A 5 11.87 -40.36 -4.48
N GLU A 6 10.90 -39.58 -4.95
CA GLU A 6 9.54 -39.52 -4.42
C GLU A 6 8.85 -40.89 -4.51
N CYS A 7 8.89 -41.57 -5.66
CA CYS A 7 8.33 -42.92 -5.78
C CYS A 7 8.97 -43.94 -4.84
N PHE A 8 10.26 -43.80 -4.48
CA PHE A 8 10.88 -44.70 -3.50
C PHE A 8 10.37 -44.44 -2.07
N TYR A 9 10.15 -43.18 -1.73
CA TYR A 9 9.57 -42.80 -0.44
C TYR A 9 8.11 -43.24 -0.36
N ASP A 10 7.32 -42.98 -1.40
CA ASP A 10 5.93 -43.40 -1.50
C ASP A 10 5.82 -44.94 -1.44
N ASP A 11 6.68 -45.65 -2.18
CA ASP A 11 6.74 -47.12 -2.15
C ASP A 11 7.04 -47.68 -0.75
N ILE A 12 7.82 -46.95 0.06
CA ILE A 12 8.13 -47.38 1.44
C ILE A 12 7.00 -47.03 2.39
N GLU A 13 6.43 -45.83 2.24
CA GLU A 13 5.30 -45.37 3.05
C GLU A 13 4.11 -46.32 2.87
N ASP A 14 3.76 -46.67 1.63
CA ASP A 14 2.67 -47.60 1.30
C ASP A 14 2.91 -49.02 1.82
N LYS A 15 4.16 -49.51 1.78
CA LYS A 15 4.47 -50.90 2.16
C LYS A 15 4.69 -51.11 3.65
N TRP A 16 5.23 -50.11 4.33
CA TRP A 16 5.69 -50.27 5.71
C TRP A 16 5.10 -49.25 6.67
N ASP A 17 4.18 -48.37 6.27
CA ASP A 17 3.53 -47.41 7.17
C ASP A 17 4.58 -46.57 7.94
N LEU A 18 5.54 -46.00 7.21
CA LEU A 18 6.55 -45.09 7.73
C LEU A 18 6.52 -43.83 6.87
N HIS A 19 6.11 -42.72 7.49
CA HIS A 19 5.99 -41.45 6.80
C HIS A 19 7.31 -41.06 6.12
N SER A 20 7.24 -40.72 4.83
CA SER A 20 8.37 -40.36 3.96
C SER A 20 9.35 -39.36 4.58
N ASN A 21 8.86 -38.30 5.23
CA ASN A 21 9.70 -37.32 5.93
C ASN A 21 10.55 -37.92 7.06
N ILE A 22 10.03 -38.87 7.85
CA ILE A 22 10.79 -39.52 8.93
C ILE A 22 11.96 -40.30 8.35
N LEU A 23 11.69 -41.06 7.29
CA LEU A 23 12.71 -41.86 6.61
C LEU A 23 13.79 -40.96 6.00
N LYS A 24 13.39 -39.89 5.32
CA LYS A 24 14.31 -38.92 4.72
C LYS A 24 15.23 -38.29 5.77
N ASP A 25 14.65 -37.73 6.84
CA ASP A 25 15.41 -37.06 7.89
C ASP A 25 16.37 -38.04 8.57
N TYR A 26 15.91 -39.27 8.84
CA TYR A 26 16.75 -40.33 9.38
C TYR A 26 17.96 -40.64 8.49
N ILE A 27 17.75 -40.79 7.18
CA ILE A 27 18.83 -41.08 6.23
C ILE A 27 19.85 -39.94 6.23
N LEU A 28 19.39 -38.69 6.07
CA LEU A 28 20.27 -37.53 5.95
C LEU A 28 21.09 -37.32 7.22
N VAL A 29 20.46 -37.45 8.38
CA VAL A 29 21.12 -37.27 9.69
C VAL A 29 22.15 -38.36 9.94
N ASN A 30 21.81 -39.64 9.71
CA ASN A 30 22.76 -40.73 9.93
C ASN A 30 23.94 -40.68 8.96
N ILE A 31 23.74 -40.29 7.70
CA ILE A 31 24.87 -40.09 6.77
C ILE A 31 25.74 -38.93 7.24
N SER A 32 25.14 -37.84 7.72
CA SER A 32 25.86 -36.68 8.23
C SER A 32 26.78 -37.05 9.39
N VAL A 33 26.28 -37.82 10.35
CA VAL A 33 27.06 -38.33 11.49
C VAL A 33 28.07 -39.40 11.06
N GLY A 34 27.68 -40.27 10.12
CA GLY A 34 28.52 -41.37 9.64
C GLY A 34 29.76 -40.90 8.85
N LEU A 35 29.66 -39.77 8.15
CA LEU A 35 30.77 -39.15 7.41
C LEU A 35 31.65 -38.23 8.27
N THR A 36 31.51 -38.26 9.59
CA THR A 36 32.34 -37.45 10.50
C THR A 36 33.03 -38.26 11.59
N ARG A 37 33.13 -39.58 11.41
CA ARG A 37 33.69 -40.50 12.41
C ARG A 37 35.21 -40.59 12.41
N SER A 38 35.86 -40.25 11.30
CA SER A 38 37.32 -40.21 11.22
C SER A 38 37.80 -38.83 10.80
N LYS A 39 39.04 -38.51 11.18
CA LYS A 39 39.71 -37.25 10.79
C LYS A 39 39.78 -37.09 9.27
N GLU A 40 39.96 -38.19 8.54
CA GLU A 40 40.00 -38.18 7.07
C GLU A 40 38.63 -37.85 6.47
N MET A 41 37.56 -38.46 7.00
CA MET A 41 36.20 -38.15 6.55
C MET A 41 35.84 -36.69 6.85
N ILE A 42 36.16 -36.19 8.04
CA ILE A 42 35.97 -34.79 8.42
C ILE A 42 36.67 -33.87 7.42
N LYS A 43 37.93 -34.15 7.07
CA LYS A 43 38.68 -33.35 6.10
C LYS A 43 37.98 -33.31 4.74
N ASP A 44 37.55 -34.45 4.21
CA ASP A 44 36.86 -34.50 2.92
C ASP A 44 35.51 -33.75 2.96
N VAL A 45 34.79 -33.81 4.09
CA VAL A 45 33.57 -33.03 4.32
C VAL A 45 33.87 -31.54 4.36
N GLU A 46 34.94 -31.13 5.04
CA GLU A 46 35.34 -29.72 5.11
C GLU A 46 35.77 -29.18 3.76
N ASP A 47 36.54 -29.94 2.98
CA ASP A 47 36.95 -29.56 1.63
C ASP A 47 35.72 -29.31 0.73
N LEU A 48 34.68 -30.16 0.86
CA LEU A 48 33.44 -29.99 0.12
C LEU A 48 32.59 -28.82 0.66
N TYR A 49 32.54 -28.63 1.97
CA TYR A 49 31.82 -27.53 2.60
C TYR A 49 32.43 -26.16 2.24
N ASN A 50 33.75 -26.09 2.19
CA ASN A 50 34.51 -24.88 1.89
C ASN A 50 34.27 -24.35 0.47
N THR A 51 33.68 -25.14 -0.44
CA THR A 51 33.37 -24.66 -1.79
C THR A 51 32.29 -23.58 -1.81
N ASP A 52 31.34 -23.63 -0.86
CA ASP A 52 30.25 -22.65 -0.75
C ASP A 52 29.64 -22.68 0.66
N LYS A 53 30.38 -22.16 1.64
CA LYS A 53 30.03 -22.30 3.06
C LYS A 53 28.66 -21.71 3.39
N LEU A 54 28.34 -20.54 2.86
CA LEU A 54 27.09 -19.83 3.16
C LEU A 54 25.89 -20.65 2.68
N LYS A 55 25.94 -21.16 1.44
CA LYS A 55 24.88 -21.99 0.87
C LYS A 55 24.56 -23.21 1.73
N TYR A 56 25.59 -23.92 2.20
CA TYR A 56 25.40 -25.11 3.03
C TYR A 56 24.97 -24.74 4.45
N TYR A 57 25.50 -23.65 5.00
CA TYR A 57 25.11 -23.14 6.31
C TYR A 57 23.62 -22.79 6.37
N ASP A 58 23.13 -22.02 5.40
CA ASP A 58 21.72 -21.62 5.33
C ASP A 58 20.81 -22.83 5.12
N ALA A 59 21.27 -23.84 4.36
CA ALA A 59 20.53 -25.06 4.11
C ALA A 59 20.26 -25.86 5.38
N TYR A 60 21.27 -26.12 6.22
CA TYR A 60 21.03 -26.89 7.44
C TYR A 60 20.31 -26.08 8.51
N ARG A 61 20.53 -24.75 8.58
CA ARG A 61 19.91 -23.89 9.60
C ARG A 61 18.40 -23.77 9.42
N SER A 62 17.92 -23.86 8.19
CA SER A 62 16.49 -23.83 7.85
C SER A 62 15.81 -25.21 7.92
N SER A 63 16.57 -26.28 8.19
CA SER A 63 16.08 -27.66 8.17
C SER A 63 15.58 -28.12 9.55
N SER A 64 14.49 -28.89 9.58
CA SER A 64 14.02 -29.61 10.76
C SER A 64 15.05 -30.63 11.27
N CYS A 65 15.87 -31.19 10.38
CA CYS A 65 16.85 -32.23 10.70
C CYS A 65 17.91 -31.77 11.70
N ILE A 66 18.14 -30.46 11.86
CA ILE A 66 19.18 -29.92 12.75
C ILE A 66 18.95 -30.26 14.22
N ASN A 67 17.69 -30.41 14.62
CA ASN A 67 17.28 -30.72 15.99
C ASN A 67 16.98 -32.22 16.18
N HIS A 68 17.20 -33.04 15.15
CA HIS A 68 16.97 -34.48 15.23
C HIS A 68 17.91 -35.10 16.28
N ASP A 69 17.38 -35.99 17.14
CA ASP A 69 18.12 -36.51 18.29
C ASP A 69 19.49 -37.08 17.90
N ILE A 70 19.56 -37.92 16.85
CA ILE A 70 20.79 -38.48 16.28
C ILE A 70 21.88 -37.44 15.99
N MET A 71 21.55 -36.22 15.52
CA MET A 71 22.55 -35.17 15.31
C MET A 71 23.24 -34.77 16.61
N CYS A 72 22.47 -34.77 17.71
CA CYS A 72 22.86 -34.31 19.04
C CYS A 72 23.46 -35.40 19.94
N GLN A 73 23.62 -36.64 19.44
CA GLN A 73 24.09 -37.79 20.24
C GLN A 73 25.61 -37.84 20.41
N GLY A 74 26.35 -37.19 19.50
CA GLY A 74 27.80 -37.27 19.44
C GLY A 74 28.52 -36.24 20.30
N SER A 75 29.85 -36.20 20.17
CA SER A 75 30.63 -35.09 20.73
C SER A 75 30.29 -33.78 20.02
N LEU A 76 30.55 -32.64 20.69
CA LEU A 76 30.33 -31.31 20.10
C LEU A 76 31.07 -31.16 18.77
N THR A 77 32.30 -31.66 18.68
CA THR A 77 33.08 -31.67 17.45
C THR A 77 32.39 -32.46 16.34
N GLN A 78 31.89 -33.66 16.64
CA GLN A 78 31.18 -34.47 15.64
C GLN A 78 29.92 -33.77 15.15
N GLU A 79 29.14 -33.16 16.05
CA GLU A 79 27.91 -32.43 15.72
C GLU A 79 28.21 -31.22 14.82
N ILE A 80 29.28 -30.45 15.09
CA ILE A 80 29.72 -29.33 14.25
C ILE A 80 29.94 -29.79 12.81
N HIS A 81 30.72 -30.85 12.60
CA HIS A 81 31.01 -31.33 11.26
C HIS A 81 29.81 -32.04 10.63
N ALA A 82 28.98 -32.72 11.42
CA ALA A 82 27.77 -33.36 10.93
C ALA A 82 26.78 -32.31 10.40
N ARG A 83 26.63 -31.16 11.07
CA ARG A 83 25.80 -30.04 10.59
C ARG A 83 26.30 -29.51 9.23
N LYS A 84 27.62 -29.40 9.04
CA LYS A 84 28.22 -29.05 7.74
C LYS A 84 27.86 -30.08 6.66
N MET A 85 28.00 -31.37 6.97
CA MET A 85 27.64 -32.45 6.04
C MET A 85 26.13 -32.45 5.73
N LEU A 86 25.28 -32.19 6.72
CA LEU A 86 23.84 -32.07 6.55
C LEU A 86 23.49 -30.96 5.55
N GLY A 87 24.14 -29.80 5.66
CA GLY A 87 23.97 -28.69 4.71
C GLY A 87 24.32 -29.09 3.28
N ILE A 88 25.42 -29.82 3.10
CA ILE A 88 25.83 -30.38 1.80
C ILE A 88 24.77 -31.35 1.27
N LEU A 89 24.31 -32.29 2.10
CA LEU A 89 23.32 -33.29 1.70
C LEU A 89 21.99 -32.66 1.28
N LEU A 90 21.49 -31.68 2.05
CA LEU A 90 20.23 -30.98 1.77
C LEU A 90 20.27 -30.27 0.40
N ILE A 91 21.41 -29.67 0.05
CA ILE A 91 21.61 -29.08 -1.28
C ILE A 91 21.73 -30.18 -2.35
N ALA A 92 22.41 -31.29 -2.05
CA ALA A 92 22.60 -32.41 -2.98
C ALA A 92 21.28 -33.11 -3.37
N GLU A 93 20.25 -33.04 -2.53
CA GLU A 93 18.90 -33.49 -2.88
C GLU A 93 18.33 -32.74 -4.10
N LYS A 94 18.75 -31.50 -4.35
CA LYS A 94 18.34 -30.68 -5.50
C LYS A 94 19.42 -30.56 -6.58
N ASP A 95 20.69 -30.66 -6.20
CA ASP A 95 21.85 -30.51 -7.09
C ASP A 95 22.49 -31.88 -7.43
N LYS A 96 22.26 -32.35 -8.66
CA LYS A 96 22.81 -33.63 -9.16
C LYS A 96 24.33 -33.67 -9.19
N THR A 97 24.99 -32.53 -9.47
CA THR A 97 26.46 -32.47 -9.55
C THR A 97 27.05 -32.64 -8.16
N LEU A 98 26.49 -31.95 -7.16
CA LEU A 98 26.90 -32.10 -5.78
C LEU A 98 26.59 -33.51 -5.25
N ARG A 99 25.42 -34.07 -5.59
CA ARG A 99 25.04 -35.44 -5.24
C ARG A 99 26.05 -36.47 -5.72
N ASN A 100 26.55 -36.33 -6.95
CA ASN A 100 27.59 -37.21 -7.48
C ASN A 100 28.90 -37.11 -6.69
N LYS A 101 29.24 -35.93 -6.14
CA LYS A 101 30.40 -35.79 -5.24
C LYS A 101 30.16 -36.50 -3.91
N VAL A 102 28.98 -36.37 -3.31
CA VAL A 102 28.59 -37.09 -2.09
C VAL A 102 28.65 -38.60 -2.30
N ILE A 103 28.09 -39.11 -3.41
CA ILE A 103 28.13 -40.54 -3.75
C ILE A 103 29.58 -41.03 -3.89
N LYS A 104 30.49 -40.22 -4.44
CA LYS A 104 31.92 -40.56 -4.49
C LYS A 104 32.54 -40.68 -3.09
N LEU A 105 32.22 -39.76 -2.18
CA LEU A 105 32.67 -39.84 -0.78
C LEU A 105 32.12 -41.09 -0.09
N LEU A 106 30.82 -41.37 -0.23
CA LEU A 106 30.22 -42.59 0.30
C LEU A 106 30.86 -43.85 -0.27
N ARG A 107 31.22 -43.87 -1.57
CA ARG A 107 31.92 -45.02 -2.17
C ARG A 107 33.34 -45.20 -1.65
N LYS A 108 34.02 -44.11 -1.27
CA LYS A 108 35.36 -44.14 -0.67
C LYS A 108 35.30 -44.79 0.71
N TYR A 109 34.37 -44.37 1.55
CA TYR A 109 34.33 -44.77 2.97
C TYR A 109 33.42 -45.97 3.28
N TYR A 110 32.31 -46.13 2.54
CA TYR A 110 31.33 -47.19 2.70
C TYR A 110 31.35 -48.14 1.49
N TYR A 111 32.56 -48.52 1.03
CA TYR A 111 32.75 -49.38 -0.14
C TYR A 111 32.01 -50.73 -0.04
N LEU A 112 32.00 -51.36 1.14
CA LEU A 112 31.32 -52.63 1.36
C LEU A 112 29.80 -52.50 1.17
N ILE A 113 29.21 -51.40 1.63
CA ILE A 113 27.78 -51.11 1.48
C ILE A 113 27.46 -50.87 0.00
N TYR A 114 28.28 -50.07 -0.70
CA TYR A 114 28.14 -49.88 -2.14
C TYR A 114 28.19 -51.22 -2.91
N ARG A 115 29.13 -52.10 -2.55
CA ARG A 115 29.27 -53.43 -3.14
C ARG A 115 28.06 -54.32 -2.86
N ALA A 116 27.50 -54.26 -1.65
CA ALA A 116 26.32 -55.02 -1.26
C ALA A 116 25.07 -54.61 -2.06
N VAL A 117 24.83 -53.29 -2.21
CA VAL A 117 23.75 -52.76 -3.05
C VAL A 117 23.94 -53.22 -4.50
N LYS A 118 25.16 -53.07 -5.05
CA LYS A 118 25.45 -53.45 -6.44
C LYS A 118 25.25 -54.94 -6.72
N LYS A 119 25.57 -55.82 -5.76
CA LYS A 119 25.44 -57.28 -5.88
C LYS A 119 24.08 -57.81 -5.41
N CYS A 120 23.24 -56.97 -4.81
CA CYS A 120 22.05 -57.39 -4.06
C CYS A 120 22.36 -58.53 -3.08
N SER A 121 23.43 -58.38 -2.29
CA SER A 121 23.88 -59.42 -1.35
C SER A 121 24.62 -58.81 -0.16
N ASN A 122 24.16 -59.11 1.05
CA ASN A 122 24.69 -58.54 2.29
C ASN A 122 25.64 -59.47 3.07
N LYS A 123 26.05 -60.60 2.47
CA LYS A 123 26.93 -61.59 3.12
C LYS A 123 28.22 -60.99 3.69
N GLU A 124 28.85 -60.09 2.95
CA GLU A 124 30.09 -59.42 3.37
C GLU A 124 29.85 -58.45 4.53
N ILE A 125 28.70 -57.77 4.55
CA ILE A 125 28.30 -56.87 5.63
C ILE A 125 28.01 -57.69 6.90
N ILE A 126 27.24 -58.77 6.78
CA ILE A 126 26.91 -59.66 7.91
C ILE A 126 28.19 -60.23 8.51
N LYS A 127 29.14 -60.68 7.68
CA LYS A 127 30.44 -61.16 8.15
C LYS A 127 31.17 -60.08 8.95
N ARG A 128 31.23 -58.84 8.43
CA ARG A 128 31.85 -57.72 9.16
C ARG A 128 31.20 -57.50 10.52
N TYR A 129 29.88 -57.60 10.64
CA TYR A 129 29.20 -57.43 11.93
C TYR A 129 29.47 -58.58 12.90
N LEU A 130 29.68 -59.81 12.43
CA LEU A 130 30.01 -60.94 13.30
C LEU A 130 31.41 -60.80 13.92
N ASP A 131 32.30 -60.07 13.25
CA ASP A 131 33.67 -59.82 13.70
C ASP A 131 33.81 -58.54 14.58
N MET A 132 32.71 -57.80 14.83
CA MET A 132 32.70 -56.53 15.57
C MET A 132 32.32 -56.72 17.05
N ASP A 133 32.73 -55.75 17.88
CA ASP A 133 32.28 -55.66 19.28
C ASP A 133 30.78 -55.36 19.37
N VAL A 134 30.09 -56.00 20.32
CA VAL A 134 28.63 -55.87 20.51
C VAL A 134 28.19 -54.41 20.69
N VAL A 135 29.02 -53.59 21.33
CA VAL A 135 28.73 -52.17 21.58
C VAL A 135 28.77 -51.36 20.28
N GLU A 136 29.69 -51.69 19.36
CA GLU A 136 29.87 -50.95 18.11
C GLU A 136 28.86 -51.34 17.03
N ILE A 137 28.41 -52.60 17.02
CA ILE A 137 27.52 -53.16 15.98
C ILE A 137 26.24 -52.34 15.81
N SER A 138 25.62 -51.89 16.90
CA SER A 138 24.34 -51.18 16.86
C SER A 138 24.43 -49.86 16.10
N THR A 139 25.47 -49.08 16.42
CA THR A 139 25.75 -47.81 15.75
C THR A 139 26.15 -48.05 14.30
N GLU A 140 26.97 -49.06 14.03
CA GLU A 140 27.45 -49.34 12.68
C GLU A 140 26.31 -49.76 11.74
N LYS A 141 25.44 -50.68 12.18
CA LYS A 141 24.27 -51.13 11.43
C LYS A 141 23.36 -49.97 11.05
N ARG A 142 23.13 -49.05 11.98
CA ARG A 142 22.31 -47.85 11.75
C ARG A 142 22.91 -46.97 10.65
N LEU A 143 24.20 -46.65 10.74
CA LEU A 143 24.89 -45.79 9.77
C LEU A 143 24.95 -46.46 8.38
N ASP A 144 25.32 -47.74 8.35
CA ASP A 144 25.35 -48.53 7.13
C ASP A 144 23.97 -48.63 6.47
N GLY A 145 22.90 -48.81 7.27
CA GLY A 145 21.53 -48.87 6.78
C GLY A 145 21.11 -47.58 6.09
N ALA A 146 21.43 -46.41 6.67
CA ALA A 146 21.17 -45.12 6.04
C ALA A 146 21.95 -44.97 4.71
N VAL A 147 23.22 -45.35 4.69
CA VAL A 147 24.04 -45.32 3.46
C VAL A 147 23.53 -46.31 2.40
N TYR A 148 23.06 -47.49 2.82
CA TYR A 148 22.47 -48.48 1.93
C TYR A 148 21.23 -47.92 1.23
N LEU A 149 20.31 -47.33 1.99
CA LEU A 149 19.09 -46.70 1.45
C LEU A 149 19.45 -45.58 0.47
N TYR A 150 20.42 -44.74 0.81
CA TYR A 150 20.87 -43.65 -0.07
C TYR A 150 21.46 -44.17 -1.40
N PHE A 151 22.24 -45.25 -1.38
CA PHE A 151 22.71 -45.88 -2.61
C PHE A 151 21.59 -46.53 -3.42
N VAL A 152 20.60 -47.15 -2.78
CA VAL A 152 19.43 -47.68 -3.49
C VAL A 152 18.68 -46.55 -4.21
N MET A 153 18.41 -45.45 -3.51
CA MET A 153 17.70 -44.30 -4.07
C MET A 153 18.41 -43.68 -5.29
N TYR A 154 19.72 -43.50 -5.21
CA TYR A 154 20.45 -42.67 -6.17
C TYR A 154 21.34 -43.41 -7.16
N CYS A 155 21.71 -44.67 -6.88
CA CYS A 155 22.65 -45.43 -7.71
C CYS A 155 22.04 -46.65 -8.40
N TYR A 156 20.89 -47.19 -7.96
CA TYR A 156 20.43 -48.49 -8.46
C TYR A 156 18.91 -48.61 -8.60
N THR A 157 18.42 -48.93 -9.82
CA THR A 157 16.98 -48.90 -10.15
C THR A 157 16.44 -50.19 -10.76
N LYS A 158 17.26 -51.25 -10.87
CA LYS A 158 16.89 -52.48 -11.62
C LYS A 158 16.53 -53.69 -10.73
N LYS A 159 17.08 -53.78 -9.53
CA LYS A 159 16.81 -54.87 -8.57
C LYS A 159 17.10 -54.38 -7.16
N VAL A 160 16.11 -54.49 -6.27
CA VAL A 160 16.20 -54.03 -4.89
C VAL A 160 15.96 -55.23 -3.96
N ASP A 161 16.78 -55.37 -2.93
CA ASP A 161 16.59 -56.38 -1.88
C ASP A 161 15.59 -55.86 -0.84
N TYR A 162 14.30 -55.99 -1.14
CA TYR A 162 13.22 -55.51 -0.26
C TYR A 162 13.21 -56.20 1.11
N ASN A 163 13.75 -57.42 1.23
CA ASN A 163 13.87 -58.08 2.53
C ASN A 163 14.86 -57.32 3.41
N HIS A 164 16.03 -56.96 2.86
CA HIS A 164 17.01 -56.17 3.60
C HIS A 164 16.52 -54.76 3.93
N ILE A 165 15.84 -54.10 2.99
CA ILE A 165 15.21 -52.79 3.26
C ILE A 165 14.19 -52.91 4.40
N SER A 166 13.37 -53.97 4.41
CA SER A 166 12.41 -54.19 5.49
C SER A 166 13.08 -54.32 6.86
N PHE A 167 14.25 -54.95 6.94
CA PHE A 167 15.02 -55.00 8.19
C PHE A 167 15.49 -53.61 8.62
N ILE A 168 16.04 -52.81 7.70
CA ILE A 168 16.48 -51.44 8.00
C ILE A 168 15.30 -50.57 8.43
N VAL A 169 14.16 -50.63 7.73
CA VAL A 169 12.95 -49.87 8.05
C VAL A 169 12.40 -50.26 9.43
N ASN A 170 12.42 -51.55 9.77
CA ASN A 170 12.01 -52.01 11.09
C ASN A 170 12.94 -51.49 12.20
N ASP A 171 14.25 -51.45 11.95
CA ASP A 171 15.22 -50.85 12.88
C ASP A 171 14.97 -49.35 13.06
N ILE A 172 14.62 -48.63 11.99
CA ILE A 172 14.22 -47.21 12.07
C ILE A 172 12.99 -47.04 12.95
N LYS A 173 11.94 -47.83 12.71
CA LYS A 173 10.72 -47.79 13.52
C LYS A 173 11.01 -48.09 14.98
N ASN A 174 11.80 -49.11 15.27
CA ASN A 174 12.17 -49.46 16.62
C ASN A 174 12.90 -48.32 17.32
N TYR A 175 13.83 -47.67 16.63
CA TYR A 175 14.52 -46.50 17.16
C TYR A 175 13.56 -45.32 17.39
N CYS A 176 12.64 -45.03 16.47
CA CYS A 176 11.71 -43.91 16.61
C CYS A 176 10.63 -44.14 17.67
N LEU A 177 10.23 -45.39 17.93
CA LEU A 177 9.09 -45.71 18.80
C LEU A 177 9.49 -46.18 20.21
N TYR A 178 10.59 -46.92 20.33
CA TYR A 178 10.92 -47.65 21.57
C TYR A 178 12.27 -47.26 22.18
N SER A 179 13.08 -46.45 21.50
CA SER A 179 14.35 -46.00 22.06
C SER A 179 14.11 -45.01 23.20
N PRO A 180 14.72 -45.18 24.39
CA PRO A 180 14.65 -44.16 25.46
C PRO A 180 15.13 -42.77 25.03
N MET A 181 15.86 -42.68 23.91
CA MET A 181 16.34 -41.41 23.33
C MET A 181 15.26 -40.66 22.55
N THR A 182 14.15 -41.30 22.18
CA THR A 182 13.07 -40.75 21.34
C THR A 182 11.69 -40.94 21.98
N THR A 183 11.55 -41.84 22.95
CA THR A 183 10.31 -42.05 23.70
C THR A 183 9.97 -40.81 24.54
N ASP A 184 8.67 -40.56 24.70
CA ASP A 184 8.16 -39.53 25.59
C ASP A 184 8.42 -39.92 27.06
N ILE A 185 9.42 -39.28 27.67
CA ILE A 185 9.82 -39.54 29.05
C ILE A 185 8.70 -39.17 30.04
N HIS A 186 7.88 -38.15 29.76
CA HIS A 186 6.78 -37.77 30.65
C HIS A 186 5.75 -38.89 30.75
N LYS A 187 5.38 -39.46 29.60
CA LYS A 187 4.47 -40.61 29.56
C LYS A 187 5.05 -41.83 30.29
N GLU A 188 6.37 -42.06 30.17
CA GLU A 188 7.04 -43.14 30.89
C GLU A 188 7.07 -42.92 32.40
N ILE A 189 7.24 -41.67 32.86
CA ILE A 189 7.08 -41.32 34.28
C ILE A 189 5.65 -41.61 34.73
N ASP A 190 4.64 -41.16 33.98
CA ASP A 190 3.23 -41.37 34.34
C ASP A 190 2.90 -42.86 34.46
N ASN A 191 3.41 -43.69 33.54
CA ASN A 191 3.21 -45.14 33.57
C ASN A 191 3.85 -45.81 34.80
N ASN A 192 4.93 -45.25 35.35
CA ASN A 192 5.68 -45.79 36.49
C ASN A 192 5.50 -44.94 37.76
N TYR A 193 4.52 -44.02 37.78
CA TYR A 193 4.40 -42.99 38.80
C TYR A 193 4.38 -43.56 40.22
N LYS A 194 3.59 -44.62 40.45
CA LYS A 194 3.45 -45.24 41.77
C LYS A 194 4.78 -45.80 42.29
N GLU A 195 5.48 -46.57 41.47
CA GLU A 195 6.77 -47.16 41.84
C GLU A 195 7.83 -46.08 42.11
N ILE A 196 7.81 -45.00 41.33
CA ILE A 196 8.68 -43.84 41.55
C ILE A 196 8.39 -43.18 42.91
N GLN A 197 7.11 -42.96 43.27
CA GLN A 197 6.75 -42.38 44.56
C GLN A 197 7.11 -43.30 45.74
N ASP A 198 6.96 -44.62 45.57
CA ASP A 198 7.33 -45.60 46.59
C ASP A 198 8.85 -45.55 46.85
N ILE A 199 9.66 -45.49 45.78
CA ILE A 199 11.13 -45.36 45.88
C ILE A 199 11.53 -44.01 46.50
N LYS A 200 10.92 -42.89 46.08
CA LYS A 200 11.18 -41.58 46.69
C LYS A 200 10.93 -41.59 48.19
N SER A 201 9.81 -42.15 48.61
CA SER A 201 9.43 -42.25 50.03
C SER A 201 10.43 -43.11 50.80
N LEU A 202 10.84 -44.25 50.23
CA LEU A 202 11.80 -45.16 50.82
C LEU A 202 13.18 -44.50 51.02
N VAL A 203 13.69 -43.82 50.00
CA VAL A 203 14.99 -43.10 50.08
C VAL A 203 14.90 -41.97 51.09
N LYS A 204 13.81 -41.19 51.08
CA LYS A 204 13.57 -40.10 52.02
C LYS A 204 13.60 -40.57 53.48
N GLU A 205 13.01 -41.73 53.77
CA GLU A 205 13.00 -42.30 55.12
C GLU A 205 14.38 -42.76 55.59
N HIS A 206 15.19 -43.35 54.71
CA HIS A 206 16.46 -43.99 55.09
C HIS A 206 17.69 -43.07 54.95
N TYR A 207 17.66 -42.13 54.00
CA TYR A 207 18.84 -41.36 53.56
C TYR A 207 18.60 -39.85 53.52
N GLY A 208 17.34 -39.41 53.55
CA GLY A 208 16.97 -38.01 53.42
C GLY A 208 16.43 -37.64 52.03
N GLU A 209 15.98 -36.40 51.91
CA GLU A 209 15.37 -35.88 50.69
C GLU A 209 16.40 -35.15 49.82
N PHE A 210 16.49 -35.55 48.55
CA PHE A 210 17.42 -34.98 47.60
C PHE A 210 16.66 -34.39 46.41
N SER A 211 16.85 -33.10 46.18
CA SER A 211 16.34 -32.37 45.02
C SER A 211 17.47 -31.85 44.14
N ASN A 212 18.67 -31.67 44.71
CA ASN A 212 19.85 -31.19 44.00
C ASN A 212 21.15 -31.70 44.66
N TYR A 213 22.31 -31.33 44.10
CA TYR A 213 23.61 -31.77 44.61
C TYR A 213 23.97 -31.19 45.99
N LYS A 214 23.48 -30.01 46.36
CA LYS A 214 23.73 -29.41 47.69
C LYS A 214 23.05 -30.21 48.80
N ASP A 215 21.87 -30.76 48.53
CA ASP A 215 21.17 -31.62 49.50
C ASP A 215 22.01 -32.87 49.83
N ILE A 216 22.83 -33.33 48.89
CA ILE A 216 23.79 -34.42 49.09
C ILE A 216 24.99 -33.92 49.90
N LEU A 217 25.59 -32.79 49.52
CA LEU A 217 26.76 -32.20 50.21
C LEU A 217 26.49 -31.90 51.69
N TYR A 218 25.26 -31.52 52.03
CA TYR A 218 24.86 -31.21 53.40
C TYR A 218 24.20 -32.40 54.13
N CYS A 219 24.20 -33.59 53.51
CA CYS A 219 23.63 -34.78 54.12
C CYS A 219 24.53 -35.29 55.26
N GLU A 220 23.96 -35.59 56.42
CA GLU A 220 24.67 -36.16 57.57
C GLU A 220 24.68 -37.70 57.58
N ASN A 221 24.15 -38.34 56.52
CA ASN A 221 24.12 -39.80 56.42
C ASN A 221 25.48 -40.33 55.94
N ASP A 222 26.14 -41.14 56.77
CA ASP A 222 27.48 -41.70 56.49
C ASP A 222 27.57 -42.41 55.12
N GLU A 223 26.55 -43.18 54.72
CA GLU A 223 26.58 -43.89 53.42
C GLU A 223 26.53 -42.93 52.23
N VAL A 224 25.81 -41.80 52.37
CA VAL A 224 25.70 -40.76 51.34
C VAL A 224 27.00 -39.97 51.28
N MET A 225 27.55 -39.59 52.43
CA MET A 225 28.83 -38.87 52.55
C MET A 225 29.99 -39.65 51.92
N ASP A 226 30.03 -40.98 52.10
CA ASP A 226 31.06 -41.83 51.49
C ASP A 226 31.00 -41.76 49.95
N VAL A 227 29.79 -41.84 49.37
CA VAL A 227 29.60 -41.78 47.91
C VAL A 227 29.91 -40.38 47.40
N ASP A 228 29.39 -39.35 48.07
CA ASP A 228 29.62 -37.95 47.78
C ASP A 228 31.12 -37.60 47.76
N GLY A 229 31.84 -37.96 48.82
CA GLY A 229 33.27 -37.70 48.94
C GLY A 229 34.09 -38.36 47.83
N ILE A 230 33.70 -39.54 47.33
CA ILE A 230 34.36 -40.15 46.17
C ILE A 230 34.12 -39.30 44.91
N ILE A 231 32.88 -38.87 44.66
CA ILE A 231 32.53 -38.08 43.48
C ILE A 231 33.19 -36.71 43.52
N GLU A 232 33.13 -36.01 44.65
CA GLU A 232 33.77 -34.71 44.84
C GLU A 232 35.28 -34.81 44.58
N ASN A 233 35.94 -35.84 45.12
CA ASN A 233 37.36 -36.09 44.87
C ASN A 233 37.65 -36.34 43.38
N ILE A 234 36.78 -37.04 42.64
CA ILE A 234 36.93 -37.20 41.19
C ILE A 234 36.94 -35.84 40.50
N PHE A 235 36.02 -34.93 40.84
CA PHE A 235 36.00 -33.58 40.27
C PHE A 235 37.24 -32.76 40.68
N MET A 236 37.61 -32.79 41.97
CA MET A 236 38.77 -32.06 42.50
C MET A 236 40.09 -32.51 41.88
N ILE A 237 40.30 -33.83 41.70
CA ILE A 237 41.50 -34.37 41.03
C ILE A 237 41.58 -33.86 39.59
N ASN A 238 40.44 -33.66 38.93
CA ASN A 238 40.33 -33.07 37.60
C ASN A 238 40.30 -31.53 37.60
N LYS A 239 40.56 -30.90 38.76
CA LYS A 239 40.59 -29.43 38.96
C LYS A 239 39.26 -28.74 38.66
N ILE A 240 38.15 -29.42 38.94
CA ILE A 240 36.80 -28.87 38.82
C ILE A 240 36.24 -28.72 40.23
N ASP A 241 35.85 -27.50 40.58
CA ASP A 241 35.11 -27.22 41.81
C ASP A 241 33.61 -27.29 41.50
N ILE A 242 32.94 -28.31 42.03
CA ILE A 242 31.50 -28.54 41.79
C ILE A 242 30.63 -27.39 42.28
N THR A 243 31.06 -26.65 43.29
CA THR A 243 30.31 -25.52 43.86
C THR A 243 30.32 -24.29 42.95
N GLN A 244 31.34 -24.16 42.10
CA GLN A 244 31.43 -23.11 41.09
C GLN A 244 30.96 -23.56 39.71
N PHE A 245 31.06 -24.86 39.44
CA PHE A 245 30.76 -25.44 38.14
C PHE A 245 29.26 -25.69 37.94
N PHE A 246 28.55 -26.20 38.96
CA PHE A 246 27.11 -26.44 38.85
C PHE A 246 26.30 -25.18 39.17
N ASP A 247 25.25 -24.96 38.40
CA ASP A 247 24.29 -23.87 38.62
C ASP A 247 23.37 -24.19 39.80
N GLU A 248 23.35 -23.26 40.76
CA GLU A 248 22.58 -23.40 42.00
C GLU A 248 21.07 -23.29 41.80
N SER A 249 20.63 -22.71 40.68
CA SER A 249 19.21 -22.45 40.39
C SER A 249 18.51 -23.56 39.62
N GLU A 250 19.24 -24.62 39.25
CA GLU A 250 18.74 -25.63 38.34
C GLU A 250 18.05 -26.78 39.07
N GLU A 251 16.76 -26.96 38.79
CA GLU A 251 15.96 -28.05 39.33
C GLU A 251 16.29 -29.36 38.63
N ILE A 252 16.68 -30.37 39.40
CA ILE A 252 17.00 -31.70 38.87
C ILE A 252 15.74 -32.56 38.95
N ASN A 253 15.34 -33.11 37.80
CA ASN A 253 14.21 -34.02 37.74
C ASN A 253 14.61 -35.40 38.30
N ILE A 254 14.35 -35.59 39.60
CA ILE A 254 14.64 -36.84 40.32
C ILE A 254 13.83 -38.02 39.78
N ASP A 255 12.62 -37.78 39.25
CA ASP A 255 11.78 -38.84 38.68
C ASP A 255 12.45 -39.50 37.48
N ASN A 256 13.16 -38.73 36.65
CA ASN A 256 13.94 -39.28 35.53
C ASN A 256 15.06 -40.22 35.99
N ILE A 257 15.73 -39.86 37.09
CA ILE A 257 16.83 -40.67 37.65
C ILE A 257 16.28 -41.97 38.22
N ILE A 258 15.18 -41.90 38.99
CA ILE A 258 14.52 -43.09 39.54
C ILE A 258 13.96 -43.98 38.42
N LEU A 259 13.36 -43.39 37.39
CA LEU A 259 12.90 -44.13 36.22
C LEU A 259 14.05 -44.89 35.55
N ALA A 260 15.25 -44.31 35.46
CA ALA A 260 16.43 -45.00 34.94
C ALA A 260 16.83 -46.19 35.84
N CYS A 261 16.74 -46.05 37.16
CA CYS A 261 16.96 -47.15 38.10
C CYS A 261 15.96 -48.29 37.89
N ILE A 262 14.66 -48.00 37.77
CA ILE A 262 13.59 -48.99 37.51
C ILE A 262 13.87 -49.73 36.20
N LYS A 263 14.21 -48.99 35.14
CA LYS A 263 14.47 -49.56 33.81
C LYS A 263 15.75 -50.38 33.69
N CYS A 264 16.61 -50.38 34.70
CA CYS A 264 17.79 -51.24 34.75
C CYS A 264 17.43 -52.75 34.78
N GLY A 265 16.17 -53.09 35.12
CA GLY A 265 15.61 -54.44 34.93
C GLY A 265 16.00 -55.46 36.01
N ASN A 266 16.68 -55.02 37.07
CA ASN A 266 16.97 -55.88 38.23
C ASN A 266 15.77 -55.90 39.17
N LYS A 267 15.11 -57.06 39.27
CA LYS A 267 13.88 -57.24 40.08
C LYS A 267 14.12 -57.13 41.60
N ASP A 268 15.38 -57.18 42.03
CA ASP A 268 15.80 -57.10 43.43
C ASP A 268 16.79 -55.93 43.65
N LEU A 269 16.40 -54.71 43.26
CA LEU A 269 17.19 -53.51 43.57
C LEU A 269 17.25 -53.29 45.09
N LYS A 270 18.44 -53.38 45.67
CA LYS A 270 18.63 -53.08 47.09
C LYS A 270 18.54 -51.57 47.31
N THR A 271 18.03 -51.14 48.46
CA THR A 271 17.90 -49.73 48.81
C THR A 271 19.21 -48.95 48.66
N LYS A 272 20.34 -49.58 48.98
CA LYS A 272 21.68 -49.00 48.81
C LYS A 272 22.06 -48.75 47.34
N ASP A 273 21.70 -49.68 46.44
CA ASP A 273 21.98 -49.53 45.00
C ASP A 273 21.14 -48.40 44.41
N ILE A 274 19.90 -48.25 44.88
CA ILE A 274 19.02 -47.14 44.52
C ILE A 274 19.59 -45.82 45.01
N MET A 275 20.00 -45.73 46.28
CA MET A 275 20.63 -44.53 46.85
C MET A 275 21.87 -44.13 46.05
N GLN A 276 22.77 -45.06 45.78
CA GLN A 276 23.98 -44.79 45.00
C GLN A 276 23.64 -44.35 43.57
N GLY A 277 22.66 -44.99 42.93
CA GLY A 277 22.15 -44.58 41.62
C GLY A 277 21.58 -43.17 41.62
N LEU A 278 20.90 -42.77 42.70
CA LEU A 278 20.28 -41.46 42.85
C LEU A 278 21.33 -40.36 43.07
N VAL A 279 22.29 -40.58 43.97
CA VAL A 279 23.43 -39.66 44.22
C VAL A 279 24.25 -39.48 42.94
N ASN A 280 24.68 -40.58 42.31
CA ASN A 280 25.42 -40.53 41.04
C ASN A 280 24.59 -39.84 39.94
N GLY A 281 23.29 -40.15 39.88
CA GLY A 281 22.37 -39.61 38.89
C GLY A 281 22.22 -38.10 39.02
N ILE A 282 22.14 -37.57 40.24
CA ILE A 282 22.09 -36.13 40.50
C ILE A 282 23.36 -35.46 39.96
N TYR A 283 24.54 -35.97 40.31
CA TYR A 283 25.81 -35.44 39.81
C TYR A 283 25.95 -35.51 38.28
N ILE A 284 25.58 -36.64 37.68
CA ILE A 284 25.59 -36.84 36.23
C ILE A 284 24.60 -35.87 35.56
N GLN A 285 23.41 -35.69 36.13
CA GLN A 285 22.40 -34.79 35.57
C GLN A 285 22.84 -33.33 35.64
N SER A 286 23.44 -32.89 36.75
CA SER A 286 24.07 -31.57 36.86
C SER A 286 25.14 -31.37 35.78
N PHE A 287 26.00 -32.36 35.55
CA PHE A 287 27.01 -32.31 34.51
C PHE A 287 26.42 -32.27 33.10
N ILE A 288 25.38 -33.08 32.83
CA ILE A 288 24.65 -33.06 31.55
C ILE A 288 24.04 -31.68 31.29
N ASN A 289 23.49 -31.05 32.32
CA ASN A 289 22.90 -29.73 32.21
C ASN A 289 23.96 -28.67 31.85
N GLU A 290 25.09 -28.65 32.54
CA GLU A 290 26.20 -27.75 32.21
C GLU A 290 26.76 -28.00 30.81
N TYR A 291 26.88 -29.27 30.40
CA TYR A 291 27.24 -29.61 29.03
C TYR A 291 26.22 -29.07 28.01
N LYS A 292 24.92 -29.21 28.27
CA LYS A 292 23.85 -28.68 27.40
C LYS A 292 23.91 -27.14 27.32
N LYS A 293 24.16 -26.45 28.43
CA LYS A 293 24.36 -24.99 28.48
C LYS A 293 25.58 -24.56 27.68
N ALA A 294 26.71 -25.23 27.86
CA ALA A 294 27.94 -24.97 27.10
C ALA A 294 27.72 -25.19 25.59
N ARG A 295 27.07 -26.30 25.20
CA ARG A 295 26.68 -26.59 23.82
C ARG A 295 25.78 -25.50 23.24
N GLY A 296 24.75 -25.08 23.97
CA GLY A 296 23.84 -24.02 23.54
C GLY A 296 24.56 -22.68 23.33
N THR A 297 25.45 -22.34 24.26
CA THR A 297 26.29 -21.13 24.19
C THR A 297 27.21 -21.17 22.96
N TYR A 298 27.85 -22.31 22.71
CA TYR A 298 28.70 -22.49 21.52
C TYR A 298 27.92 -22.22 20.24
N TYR A 299 26.75 -22.81 20.04
CA TYR A 299 26.00 -22.60 18.80
C TYR A 299 25.43 -21.19 18.68
N LYS A 300 25.02 -20.55 19.79
CA LYS A 300 24.55 -19.16 19.79
C LYS A 300 25.67 -18.17 19.41
N ASN A 301 26.89 -18.43 19.87
CA ASN A 301 28.03 -17.52 19.79
C ASN A 301 29.18 -18.04 18.91
N SER A 302 28.97 -19.08 18.10
CA SER A 302 30.02 -19.62 17.23
C SER A 302 30.48 -18.56 16.22
N GLN A 303 31.80 -18.46 16.00
CA GLN A 303 32.40 -17.52 15.06
C GLN A 303 31.77 -17.63 13.67
N GLU A 304 31.46 -18.84 13.24
CA GLU A 304 30.80 -19.12 11.96
C GLU A 304 29.38 -18.53 11.91
N THR A 305 28.60 -18.67 12.99
CA THR A 305 27.27 -18.06 13.10
C THR A 305 27.33 -16.54 13.15
N LEU A 306 28.33 -15.96 13.81
CA LEU A 306 28.58 -14.53 13.82
C LEU A 306 29.00 -14.01 12.44
N TYR A 307 29.93 -14.69 11.78
CA TYR A 307 30.43 -14.33 10.45
C TYR A 307 29.32 -14.35 9.40
N PHE A 308 28.50 -15.40 9.35
CA PHE A 308 27.40 -15.45 8.38
C PHE A 308 26.27 -14.46 8.70
N LYS A 309 26.01 -14.18 9.98
CA LYS A 309 25.11 -13.07 10.36
C LYS A 309 25.65 -11.73 9.86
N LEU A 310 26.95 -11.49 9.98
CA LEU A 310 27.60 -10.28 9.47
C LEU A 310 27.52 -10.19 7.94
N ASP A 311 27.86 -11.26 7.21
CA ASP A 311 27.75 -11.28 5.73
C ASP A 311 26.31 -11.06 5.25
N THR A 312 25.33 -11.65 5.93
CA THR A 312 23.90 -11.43 5.62
C THR A 312 23.50 -9.99 5.88
N LEU A 313 23.96 -9.39 6.97
CA LEU A 313 23.71 -7.98 7.29
C LEU A 313 24.38 -7.06 6.27
N GLU A 314 25.62 -7.34 5.90
CA GLU A 314 26.37 -6.59 4.89
C GLU A 314 25.67 -6.61 3.53
N LYS A 315 25.18 -7.77 3.08
CA LYS A 315 24.35 -7.87 1.85
C LYS A 315 23.08 -7.05 1.94
N LYS A 316 22.40 -7.05 3.09
CA LYS A 316 21.19 -6.23 3.29
C LYS A 316 21.51 -4.73 3.28
N VAL A 317 22.61 -4.33 3.91
CA VAL A 317 23.08 -2.94 3.90
C VAL A 317 23.38 -2.50 2.47
N ASN A 318 24.13 -3.29 1.71
CA ASN A 318 24.45 -2.98 0.32
C ASN A 318 23.20 -2.88 -0.57
N ALA A 319 22.20 -3.74 -0.37
CA ALA A 319 20.93 -3.67 -1.09
C ALA A 319 20.15 -2.39 -0.76
N LEU A 320 20.03 -2.05 0.54
CA LEU A 320 19.38 -0.83 1.00
C LEU A 320 20.10 0.44 0.52
N GLU A 321 21.43 0.41 0.47
CA GLU A 321 22.22 1.52 -0.09
C GLU A 321 21.96 1.71 -1.59
N SER A 322 21.82 0.62 -2.34
CA SER A 322 21.45 0.67 -3.76
C SER A 322 20.05 1.25 -3.96
N GLU A 323 19.06 0.78 -3.19
CA GLU A 323 17.69 1.32 -3.23
C GLU A 323 17.64 2.81 -2.84
N HIS A 324 18.38 3.20 -1.80
CA HIS A 324 18.47 4.61 -1.40
C HIS A 324 19.09 5.48 -2.49
N LYS A 325 20.10 4.97 -3.20
CA LYS A 325 20.71 5.66 -4.34
C LYS A 325 19.72 5.84 -5.49
N GLU A 326 18.93 4.82 -5.81
CA GLU A 326 17.88 4.90 -6.84
C GLU A 326 16.76 5.88 -6.46
N MET A 327 16.27 5.81 -5.22
CA MET A 327 15.26 6.76 -4.73
C MET A 327 15.77 8.19 -4.76
N LYS A 328 17.02 8.42 -4.35
CA LYS A 328 17.64 9.74 -4.38
C LYS A 328 17.73 10.28 -5.81
N ALA A 329 18.16 9.46 -6.77
CA ALA A 329 18.18 9.85 -8.19
C ALA A 329 16.79 10.20 -8.72
N LYS A 330 15.75 9.46 -8.31
CA LYS A 330 14.37 9.75 -8.69
C LYS A 330 13.87 11.06 -8.09
N ILE A 331 14.16 11.33 -6.82
CA ILE A 331 13.83 12.61 -6.17
C ILE A 331 14.50 13.78 -6.89
N ASP A 332 15.78 13.64 -7.23
CA ASP A 332 16.51 14.69 -7.94
C ASP A 332 15.92 14.94 -9.34
N SER A 333 15.54 13.89 -10.07
CA SER A 333 14.87 14.03 -11.38
C SER A 333 13.51 14.75 -11.27
N LEU A 334 12.69 14.39 -10.29
CA LEU A 334 11.39 15.01 -10.06
C LEU A 334 11.52 16.48 -9.62
N ARG A 335 12.58 16.81 -8.86
CA ARG A 335 12.89 18.20 -8.49
C ARG A 335 13.25 19.01 -9.73
N SER A 336 14.10 18.49 -10.61
CA SER A 336 14.45 19.18 -11.86
C SER A 336 13.24 19.34 -12.79
N GLU A 337 12.37 18.33 -12.88
CA GLU A 337 11.13 18.43 -13.67
C GLU A 337 10.18 19.49 -13.10
N LYS A 338 10.00 19.51 -11.77
CA LYS A 338 9.20 20.55 -11.09
C LYS A 338 9.75 21.94 -11.36
N GLU A 339 11.06 22.15 -11.23
CA GLU A 339 11.70 23.44 -11.53
C GLU A 339 11.50 23.87 -12.99
N ALA A 340 11.56 22.93 -13.95
CA ALA A 340 11.30 23.21 -15.35
C ALA A 340 9.82 23.58 -15.60
N PHE A 341 8.90 22.88 -14.92
CA PHE A 341 7.48 23.16 -14.98
C PHE A 341 7.15 24.54 -14.40
N ASP A 342 7.70 24.86 -13.22
CA ASP A 342 7.51 26.16 -12.56
C ASP A 342 8.06 27.32 -13.43
N LYS A 343 9.21 27.13 -14.10
CA LYS A 343 9.74 28.11 -15.06
C LYS A 343 8.81 28.30 -16.26
N THR A 344 8.29 27.21 -16.83
CA THR A 344 7.35 27.26 -17.95
C THR A 344 6.08 27.99 -17.56
N LEU A 345 5.49 27.63 -16.41
CA LEU A 345 4.28 28.26 -15.88
C LEU A 345 4.48 29.77 -15.64
N SER A 346 5.60 30.15 -15.05
CA SER A 346 5.94 31.57 -14.82
C SER A 346 6.05 32.35 -16.14
N ASN A 347 6.64 31.76 -17.18
CA ASN A 347 6.71 32.36 -18.50
C ASN A 347 5.32 32.51 -19.15
N GLU A 348 4.46 31.50 -19.02
CA GLU A 348 3.08 31.52 -19.52
C GLU A 348 2.28 32.64 -18.84
N ILE A 349 2.35 32.73 -17.51
CA ILE A 349 1.70 33.78 -16.71
C ILE A 349 2.20 35.16 -17.14
N ASN A 350 3.50 35.33 -17.34
CA ASN A 350 4.07 36.61 -17.78
C ASN A 350 3.61 37.01 -19.19
N LYS A 351 3.48 36.05 -20.12
CA LYS A 351 2.91 36.31 -21.46
C LYS A 351 1.45 36.73 -21.35
N LEU A 352 0.65 35.97 -20.59
CA LEU A 352 -0.77 36.24 -20.43
C LEU A 352 -1.01 37.61 -19.79
N ASN A 353 -0.24 37.95 -18.76
CA ASN A 353 -0.29 39.27 -18.12
C ASN A 353 0.04 40.41 -19.08
N LYS A 354 0.99 40.23 -20.01
CA LYS A 354 1.29 41.23 -21.03
C LYS A 354 0.13 41.45 -21.99
N VAL A 355 -0.49 40.36 -22.46
CA VAL A 355 -1.66 40.42 -23.35
C VAL A 355 -2.82 41.11 -22.65
N HIS A 356 -3.15 40.67 -21.43
CA HIS A 356 -4.25 41.23 -20.67
C HIS A 356 -4.07 42.71 -20.34
N ASN A 357 -2.84 43.14 -20.02
CA ASN A 357 -2.54 44.55 -19.80
C ASN A 357 -2.74 45.41 -21.07
N SER A 358 -2.45 44.86 -22.25
CA SER A 358 -2.72 45.53 -23.53
C SER A 358 -4.23 45.67 -23.75
N GLU A 359 -5.00 44.59 -23.55
CA GLU A 359 -6.46 44.62 -23.68
C GLU A 359 -7.10 45.63 -22.72
N ILE A 360 -6.65 45.65 -21.46
CA ILE A 360 -7.10 46.65 -20.48
C ILE A 360 -6.81 48.07 -20.97
N PHE A 361 -5.66 48.30 -21.60
CA PHE A 361 -5.31 49.62 -22.11
C PHE A 361 -6.22 50.04 -23.27
N ASP A 362 -6.48 49.13 -24.21
CA ASP A 362 -7.33 49.40 -25.37
C ASP A 362 -8.79 49.66 -24.95
N VAL A 363 -9.34 48.82 -24.07
CA VAL A 363 -10.70 49.01 -23.52
C VAL A 363 -10.81 50.35 -22.78
N LYS A 364 -9.81 50.73 -21.99
CA LYS A 364 -9.80 52.04 -21.30
C LYS A 364 -9.75 53.21 -22.28
N LYS A 365 -9.05 53.07 -23.40
CA LYS A 365 -8.99 54.09 -24.44
C LYS A 365 -10.36 54.24 -25.11
N ASP A 366 -11.01 53.14 -25.45
CA ASP A 366 -12.33 53.15 -26.08
C ASP A 366 -13.39 53.77 -25.15
N MET A 367 -13.36 53.43 -23.86
CA MET A 367 -14.25 54.05 -22.86
C MET A 367 -14.13 55.58 -22.85
N ARG A 368 -12.91 56.14 -22.92
CA ARG A 368 -12.72 57.61 -22.96
C ARG A 368 -13.27 58.24 -24.24
N ILE A 369 -13.16 57.55 -25.37
CA ILE A 369 -13.69 58.05 -26.66
C ILE A 369 -15.22 58.11 -26.58
N LEU A 370 -15.84 57.02 -26.13
CA LEU A 370 -17.30 56.92 -25.96
C LEU A 370 -17.84 57.96 -24.96
N GLU A 371 -17.14 58.21 -23.86
CA GLU A 371 -17.51 59.28 -22.90
C GLU A 371 -17.51 60.66 -23.57
N HIS A 372 -16.48 60.97 -24.38
CA HIS A 372 -16.41 62.25 -25.09
C HIS A 372 -17.49 62.38 -26.17
N GLU A 373 -17.85 61.29 -26.87
CA GLU A 373 -18.94 61.30 -27.84
C GLU A 373 -20.30 61.54 -27.17
N LEU A 374 -20.51 60.90 -26.02
CA LEU A 374 -21.74 61.06 -25.24
C LEU A 374 -21.94 62.51 -24.78
N ASP A 375 -20.88 63.19 -24.35
CA ASP A 375 -20.97 64.57 -23.90
C ASP A 375 -21.22 65.55 -25.05
N ARG A 376 -20.61 65.34 -26.23
CA ARG A 376 -20.92 66.13 -27.43
C ARG A 376 -22.39 66.01 -27.86
N GLU A 377 -22.95 64.80 -27.80
CA GLU A 377 -24.36 64.57 -28.13
C GLU A 377 -25.31 65.25 -27.13
N LYS A 378 -24.95 65.33 -25.84
CA LYS A 378 -25.74 66.07 -24.84
C LYS A 378 -25.75 67.57 -25.13
N GLU A 379 -24.60 68.15 -25.46
CA GLU A 379 -24.48 69.58 -25.80
C GLU A 379 -25.31 69.93 -27.03
N TYR A 380 -25.24 69.10 -28.09
CA TYR A 380 -26.03 69.28 -29.30
C TYR A 380 -27.55 69.27 -29.04
N ARG A 381 -28.02 68.38 -28.15
CA ARG A 381 -29.44 68.33 -27.76
C ARG A 381 -29.88 69.54 -26.96
N ALA A 382 -29.00 70.10 -26.13
CA ALA A 382 -29.30 71.31 -25.38
C ALA A 382 -29.48 72.52 -26.32
N GLU A 383 -28.60 72.67 -27.31
CA GLU A 383 -28.67 73.75 -28.30
C GLU A 383 -29.95 73.68 -29.16
N LEU A 384 -30.32 72.48 -29.63
CA LEU A 384 -31.55 72.27 -30.40
C LEU A 384 -32.83 72.63 -29.63
N ASN A 385 -32.83 72.46 -28.31
CA ASN A 385 -33.98 72.85 -27.49
C ASN A 385 -34.09 74.36 -27.34
N SER A 386 -32.97 75.07 -27.16
CA SER A 386 -32.93 76.55 -27.10
C SER A 386 -33.41 77.20 -28.40
N LEU A 387 -33.02 76.64 -29.56
CA LEU A 387 -33.48 77.11 -30.88
C LEU A 387 -35.00 76.95 -31.06
N ARG A 388 -35.59 75.89 -30.52
CA ARG A 388 -37.05 75.66 -30.58
C ARG A 388 -37.81 76.72 -29.78
N GLU A 389 -37.34 77.08 -28.59
CA GLU A 389 -37.98 78.10 -27.75
C GLU A 389 -37.95 79.49 -28.40
N TYR A 390 -36.86 79.84 -29.07
CA TYR A 390 -36.74 81.12 -29.78
C TYR A 390 -37.76 81.25 -30.93
N MET A 391 -37.96 80.20 -31.73
CA MET A 391 -38.96 80.22 -32.81
C MET A 391 -40.39 80.42 -32.31
N PHE A 392 -40.72 79.95 -31.10
CA PHE A 392 -42.04 80.15 -30.51
C PHE A 392 -42.30 81.62 -30.12
N GLN A 393 -41.27 82.37 -29.73
CA GLN A 393 -41.40 83.78 -29.34
C GLN A 393 -41.58 84.71 -30.55
N VAL A 394 -40.85 84.46 -31.65
CA VAL A 394 -40.82 85.34 -32.83
C VAL A 394 -42.17 85.41 -33.57
N LYS A 395 -43.02 84.36 -33.52
CA LYS A 395 -44.30 84.34 -34.25
C LYS A 395 -45.41 85.25 -33.68
N ASN A 396 -45.24 85.85 -32.49
CA ASN A 396 -46.31 86.67 -31.87
C ASN A 396 -46.38 88.13 -32.37
N GLU A 397 -45.35 88.67 -33.04
CA GLU A 397 -45.29 90.11 -33.42
C GLU A 397 -45.73 90.43 -34.87
N TYR A 398 -46.00 89.42 -35.69
CA TYR A 398 -46.33 89.58 -37.12
C TYR A 398 -47.77 90.09 -37.38
N VAL A 399 -48.02 90.93 -38.39
CA VAL A 399 -49.39 91.32 -38.80
C VAL A 399 -49.75 90.61 -40.11
N PRO A 400 -50.83 89.79 -40.14
CA PRO A 400 -51.24 89.04 -41.33
C PRO A 400 -51.60 89.94 -42.51
N ILE A 401 -51.30 89.47 -43.72
CA ILE A 401 -51.64 90.18 -44.96
C ILE A 401 -53.11 89.92 -45.29
N LYS A 402 -53.89 90.99 -45.41
CA LYS A 402 -55.32 90.96 -45.77
C LYS A 402 -55.55 90.23 -47.09
N SER A 403 -56.40 89.21 -47.06
CA SER A 403 -56.67 88.32 -48.21
C SER A 403 -57.80 88.87 -49.09
N ASP A 404 -57.68 88.71 -50.41
CA ASP A 404 -58.71 89.09 -51.40
C ASP A 404 -59.98 88.22 -51.36
N LYS A 405 -59.94 87.09 -50.62
CA LYS A 405 -61.06 86.16 -50.43
C LYS A 405 -61.21 85.78 -48.96
N ASP A 406 -62.47 85.57 -48.55
CA ASP A 406 -62.86 85.19 -47.20
C ASP A 406 -62.41 83.75 -46.84
N LEU A 407 -62.25 83.46 -45.55
CA LEU A 407 -61.75 82.18 -45.04
C LEU A 407 -62.61 81.00 -45.53
N ASP A 408 -63.91 81.22 -45.64
CA ASP A 408 -64.91 80.24 -46.10
C ASP A 408 -64.56 79.63 -47.48
N TYR A 409 -63.92 80.41 -48.35
CA TYR A 409 -63.45 79.92 -49.65
C TYR A 409 -62.29 78.93 -49.52
N TYR A 410 -61.37 79.15 -48.58
CA TYR A 410 -60.13 78.37 -48.42
C TYR A 410 -60.31 77.08 -47.61
N ILE A 411 -61.36 77.01 -46.80
CA ILE A 411 -61.67 75.86 -45.94
C ILE A 411 -62.72 74.92 -46.56
N LYS A 412 -63.34 75.31 -47.67
CA LYS A 412 -64.32 74.48 -48.39
C LYS A 412 -63.69 73.12 -48.75
N ASP A 413 -64.33 72.04 -48.31
CA ASP A 413 -63.90 70.65 -48.45
C ASP A 413 -62.65 70.22 -47.65
N LYS A 414 -62.22 70.99 -46.62
CA LYS A 414 -61.09 70.63 -45.73
C LYS A 414 -61.54 70.42 -44.28
N ASN A 415 -61.06 69.36 -43.63
CA ASN A 415 -61.22 69.12 -42.20
C ASN A 415 -60.08 69.78 -41.42
N ILE A 416 -60.37 70.84 -40.68
CA ILE A 416 -59.35 71.60 -39.94
C ILE A 416 -59.52 71.37 -38.43
N LEU A 417 -58.43 71.13 -37.71
CA LEU A 417 -58.40 71.07 -36.26
C LEU A 417 -57.56 72.19 -35.67
N ILE A 418 -58.11 72.96 -34.75
CA ILE A 418 -57.35 73.96 -33.97
C ILE A 418 -57.15 73.46 -32.55
N ILE A 419 -55.91 73.41 -32.06
CA ILE A 419 -55.57 72.98 -30.71
C ILE A 419 -55.09 74.19 -29.90
N GLY A 420 -55.82 74.53 -28.84
CA GLY A 420 -55.54 75.65 -27.95
C GLY A 420 -56.62 76.74 -27.94
N GLY A 421 -56.26 77.95 -27.50
CA GLY A 421 -57.16 79.10 -27.42
C GLY A 421 -58.06 79.13 -26.18
N SER A 422 -58.84 80.20 -26.01
CA SER A 422 -59.81 80.31 -24.90
C SER A 422 -61.13 79.60 -25.23
N LYS A 423 -61.91 79.21 -24.21
CA LYS A 423 -63.19 78.50 -24.39
C LYS A 423 -64.18 79.30 -25.25
N TYR A 424 -64.27 80.61 -24.98
CA TYR A 424 -65.14 81.53 -25.72
C TYR A 424 -64.73 81.66 -27.20
N TRP A 425 -63.43 81.77 -27.46
CA TRP A 425 -62.89 81.87 -28.81
C TRP A 425 -63.16 80.62 -29.65
N ARG A 426 -62.93 79.43 -29.06
CA ARG A 426 -63.25 78.15 -29.71
C ARG A 426 -64.73 78.00 -30.07
N MET A 427 -65.61 78.45 -29.17
CA MET A 427 -67.06 78.35 -29.37
C MET A 427 -67.53 79.19 -30.56
N LYS A 428 -67.04 80.43 -30.68
CA LYS A 428 -67.36 81.29 -31.83
C LYS A 428 -66.87 80.73 -33.17
N PHE A 429 -65.66 80.16 -33.21
CA PHE A 429 -65.14 79.55 -34.44
C PHE A 429 -65.99 78.36 -34.89
N LYS A 430 -66.45 77.55 -33.93
CA LYS A 430 -67.33 76.41 -34.22
C LYS A 430 -68.73 76.83 -34.66
N GLU A 431 -69.24 77.96 -34.16
CA GLU A 431 -70.51 78.55 -34.59
C GLU A 431 -70.43 79.18 -35.99
N LYS A 432 -69.29 79.79 -36.34
CA LYS A 432 -69.08 80.46 -37.64
C LYS A 432 -68.71 79.49 -38.77
N TYR A 433 -68.00 78.40 -38.47
CA TYR A 433 -67.50 77.45 -39.48
C TYR A 433 -67.71 75.99 -39.05
N GLU A 434 -68.60 75.27 -39.73
CA GLU A 434 -68.88 73.87 -39.41
C GLU A 434 -67.70 72.92 -39.70
N GLN A 435 -66.80 73.30 -40.62
CA GLN A 435 -65.64 72.48 -41.03
C GLN A 435 -64.46 72.55 -40.05
N ILE A 436 -64.48 73.47 -39.08
CA ILE A 436 -63.39 73.68 -38.13
C ILE A 436 -63.73 73.03 -36.78
N ARG A 437 -62.94 72.02 -36.40
CA ARG A 437 -62.98 71.40 -35.07
C ARG A 437 -61.98 72.09 -34.15
N THR A 438 -62.29 72.17 -32.86
CA THR A 438 -61.39 72.80 -31.87
C THR A 438 -61.16 71.90 -30.66
N LEU A 439 -59.93 71.87 -30.14
CA LEU A 439 -59.52 71.11 -28.96
C LEU A 439 -58.90 72.05 -27.90
N ASN A 440 -59.10 71.73 -26.61
CA ASN A 440 -58.47 72.46 -25.51
C ASN A 440 -56.96 72.15 -25.44
N GLY A 441 -56.11 73.18 -25.42
CA GLY A 441 -54.64 73.07 -25.40
C GLY A 441 -54.03 72.62 -24.06
N PHE A 442 -54.86 72.39 -23.03
CA PHE A 442 -54.44 71.94 -21.70
C PHE A 442 -55.00 70.55 -21.33
N ASN A 443 -55.59 69.82 -22.29
CA ASN A 443 -56.11 68.48 -22.05
C ASN A 443 -55.09 67.41 -22.46
N GLU A 444 -54.19 67.01 -21.56
CA GLU A 444 -53.13 66.03 -21.85
C GLU A 444 -53.67 64.64 -22.24
N ASN A 445 -54.89 64.31 -21.83
CA ASN A 445 -55.55 63.02 -22.06
C ASN A 445 -56.63 63.08 -23.16
N PHE A 446 -56.51 64.00 -24.12
CA PHE A 446 -57.43 64.05 -25.25
C PHE A 446 -57.42 62.74 -26.06
N ASP A 447 -58.60 62.38 -26.60
CA ASP A 447 -58.71 61.20 -27.46
C ASP A 447 -58.01 61.47 -28.80
N THR A 448 -56.96 60.69 -29.05
CA THR A 448 -56.14 60.77 -30.28
C THR A 448 -56.92 60.47 -31.55
N SER A 449 -58.11 59.86 -31.45
CA SER A 449 -59.02 59.66 -32.57
C SER A 449 -59.46 60.97 -33.24
N ILE A 450 -59.43 62.10 -32.51
CA ILE A 450 -59.81 63.41 -33.04
C ILE A 450 -58.87 63.92 -34.14
N LEU A 451 -57.64 63.37 -34.20
CA LEU A 451 -56.63 63.67 -35.22
C LEU A 451 -56.79 62.79 -36.47
N LYS A 452 -57.77 61.88 -36.51
CA LYS A 452 -58.09 61.06 -37.69
C LYS A 452 -58.95 61.87 -38.67
N ASN A 453 -58.67 61.74 -39.96
CA ASN A 453 -59.36 62.44 -41.04
C ASN A 453 -59.35 63.97 -40.86
N VAL A 454 -58.19 64.50 -40.47
CA VAL A 454 -57.91 65.95 -40.38
C VAL A 454 -56.85 66.27 -41.42
N ASP A 455 -57.14 67.24 -42.28
CA ASP A 455 -56.23 67.67 -43.35
C ASP A 455 -55.17 68.65 -42.83
N TYR A 456 -55.54 69.46 -41.83
CA TYR A 456 -54.69 70.50 -41.25
C TYR A 456 -54.89 70.67 -39.74
N VAL A 457 -53.79 70.77 -38.99
CA VAL A 457 -53.79 71.07 -37.55
C VAL A 457 -53.15 72.43 -37.29
N PHE A 458 -53.85 73.35 -36.63
CA PHE A 458 -53.29 74.61 -36.18
C PHE A 458 -53.08 74.63 -34.68
N PHE A 459 -51.88 75.03 -34.24
CA PHE A 459 -51.56 75.21 -32.84
C PHE A 459 -51.69 76.67 -32.44
N TYR A 460 -52.52 76.94 -31.43
CA TYR A 460 -52.65 78.25 -30.84
C TYR A 460 -51.53 78.48 -29.80
N THR A 461 -50.52 79.27 -30.17
CA THR A 461 -49.29 79.43 -29.38
C THR A 461 -49.48 80.20 -28.07
N GLY A 462 -50.51 81.04 -27.97
CA GLY A 462 -50.75 81.86 -26.77
C GLY A 462 -51.37 81.12 -25.58
N LEU A 463 -51.92 79.91 -25.76
CA LEU A 463 -52.66 79.20 -24.70
C LEU A 463 -52.64 77.67 -24.90
N MET A 464 -51.50 77.03 -24.64
CA MET A 464 -51.28 75.58 -24.77
C MET A 464 -50.16 75.07 -23.83
N SER A 465 -50.23 73.82 -23.36
CA SER A 465 -49.15 73.16 -22.59
C SER A 465 -48.14 72.38 -23.46
N HIS A 466 -46.86 72.36 -23.07
CA HIS A 466 -45.80 71.61 -23.77
C HIS A 466 -46.04 70.10 -23.82
N SER A 467 -46.67 69.52 -22.79
CA SER A 467 -47.08 68.13 -22.74
C SER A 467 -48.11 67.77 -23.81
N THR A 468 -49.16 68.59 -23.95
CA THR A 468 -50.21 68.43 -24.97
C THR A 468 -49.62 68.60 -26.38
N TYR A 469 -48.74 69.59 -26.56
CA TYR A 469 -48.02 69.81 -27.82
C TYR A 469 -47.13 68.62 -28.21
N ASN A 470 -46.25 68.15 -27.32
CA ASN A 470 -45.34 67.04 -27.63
C ASN A 470 -46.12 65.75 -27.95
N LYS A 471 -47.23 65.50 -27.26
CA LYS A 471 -48.11 64.35 -27.52
C LYS A 471 -48.81 64.46 -28.87
N ALA A 472 -49.40 65.61 -29.19
CA ALA A 472 -50.01 65.85 -30.50
C ALA A 472 -48.98 65.77 -31.63
N MET A 473 -47.80 66.37 -31.43
CA MET A 473 -46.74 66.45 -32.43
C MET A 473 -46.13 65.08 -32.74
N LYS A 474 -45.98 64.20 -31.75
CA LYS A 474 -45.55 62.81 -31.96
C LYS A 474 -46.47 62.10 -32.95
N ILE A 475 -47.79 62.27 -32.80
CA ILE A 475 -48.81 61.64 -33.65
C ILE A 475 -48.87 62.30 -35.03
N ILE A 476 -48.82 63.63 -35.09
CA ILE A 476 -48.79 64.40 -36.34
C ILE A 476 -47.58 64.02 -37.20
N ARG A 477 -46.40 63.82 -36.59
CA ARG A 477 -45.19 63.37 -37.31
C ARG A 477 -45.32 61.94 -37.82
N ILE A 478 -45.88 61.03 -37.03
CA ILE A 478 -46.11 59.64 -37.43
C ILE A 478 -47.10 59.58 -38.61
N ASN A 479 -48.18 60.36 -38.57
CA ASN A 479 -49.24 60.35 -39.58
C ASN A 479 -49.03 61.37 -40.72
N GLN A 480 -47.89 62.07 -40.73
CA GLN A 480 -47.53 63.13 -41.69
C GLN A 480 -48.66 64.17 -41.94
N ILE A 481 -49.35 64.57 -40.87
CA ILE A 481 -50.44 65.55 -40.96
C ILE A 481 -49.84 66.95 -41.13
N LYS A 482 -50.41 67.77 -42.02
CA LYS A 482 -49.95 69.15 -42.19
C LYS A 482 -50.33 69.99 -40.96
N PHE A 483 -49.42 70.83 -40.50
CA PHE A 483 -49.69 71.66 -39.32
C PHE A 483 -49.10 73.06 -39.45
N GLY A 484 -49.70 74.02 -38.75
CA GLY A 484 -49.28 75.41 -38.69
C GLY A 484 -49.42 75.97 -37.28
N TYR A 485 -48.93 77.20 -37.09
CA TYR A 485 -49.01 77.90 -35.81
C TYR A 485 -49.75 79.22 -35.99
N ILE A 486 -50.70 79.48 -35.10
CA ILE A 486 -51.49 80.71 -35.05
C ILE A 486 -51.35 81.34 -33.66
N GLY A 487 -51.35 82.68 -33.60
CA GLY A 487 -51.02 83.41 -32.37
C GLY A 487 -51.92 84.60 -32.05
N LYS A 488 -52.74 85.08 -33.00
CA LYS A 488 -53.56 86.28 -32.77
C LYS A 488 -54.82 85.98 -31.98
N THR A 489 -55.34 87.01 -31.31
CA THR A 489 -56.56 86.89 -30.48
C THR A 489 -57.79 87.48 -31.18
N ASN A 490 -57.60 88.42 -32.11
CA ASN A 490 -58.66 89.03 -32.90
C ASN A 490 -59.10 88.08 -34.02
N MET A 491 -60.42 87.86 -34.15
CA MET A 491 -61.00 86.89 -35.09
C MET A 491 -60.61 87.18 -36.53
N ASP A 492 -60.71 88.44 -36.97
CA ASP A 492 -60.40 88.81 -38.36
C ASP A 492 -58.91 88.55 -38.69
N LEU A 493 -58.02 88.84 -37.74
CA LEU A 493 -56.59 88.58 -37.89
C LEU A 493 -56.25 87.09 -37.84
N VAL A 494 -56.98 86.28 -37.05
CA VAL A 494 -56.76 84.84 -37.04
C VAL A 494 -57.26 84.18 -38.33
N GLU A 495 -58.35 84.67 -38.89
CA GLU A 495 -58.83 84.21 -40.20
C GLU A 495 -57.77 84.46 -41.28
N GLU A 496 -57.16 85.63 -41.27
CA GLU A 496 -56.02 85.95 -42.15
C GLU A 496 -54.78 85.08 -41.86
N GLU A 497 -54.43 84.79 -40.60
CA GLU A 497 -53.33 83.86 -40.25
C GLU A 497 -53.57 82.44 -40.76
N ILE A 498 -54.80 81.93 -40.60
CA ILE A 498 -55.16 80.59 -41.08
C ILE A 498 -55.04 80.53 -42.60
N ILE A 499 -55.51 81.57 -43.31
CA ILE A 499 -55.39 81.66 -44.78
C ILE A 499 -53.91 81.64 -45.20
N GLU A 500 -53.06 82.40 -44.52
CA GLU A 500 -51.63 82.48 -44.85
C GLU A 500 -50.90 81.16 -44.60
N GLU A 501 -51.16 80.49 -43.48
CA GLU A 501 -50.54 79.20 -43.17
C GLU A 501 -51.07 78.08 -44.09
N LEU A 502 -52.35 78.12 -44.49
CA LEU A 502 -52.90 77.23 -45.52
C LEU A 502 -52.21 77.47 -46.87
N LYS A 503 -51.98 78.73 -47.27
CA LYS A 503 -51.26 79.08 -48.49
C LYS A 503 -49.81 78.58 -48.45
N LYS A 504 -49.08 78.78 -47.33
CA LYS A 504 -47.70 78.29 -47.16
C LYS A 504 -47.61 76.77 -47.31
N CYS A 505 -48.54 76.05 -46.71
CA CYS A 505 -48.53 74.58 -46.72
C CYS A 505 -49.04 73.95 -48.04
N ASP A 506 -49.76 74.70 -48.86
CA ASP A 506 -50.19 74.26 -50.21
C ASP A 506 -49.16 74.64 -51.30
N ILE A 507 -48.30 75.66 -51.08
CA ILE A 507 -47.22 76.06 -52.02
C ILE A 507 -45.98 75.14 -51.94
N GLY A 508 -45.76 74.43 -50.83
CA GLY A 508 -44.60 73.55 -50.61
C GLY A 508 -44.48 72.29 -51.50
N ARG A 509 -45.25 72.16 -52.58
CA ARG A 509 -45.24 70.97 -53.48
C ARG A 509 -44.68 71.19 -54.89
N LYS A 510 -44.08 72.35 -55.19
CA LYS A 510 -43.45 72.59 -56.51
C LYS A 510 -41.90 72.61 -56.53
N ALA A 511 -41.23 72.32 -55.42
CA ALA A 511 -39.77 72.47 -55.35
C ALA A 511 -38.96 71.18 -55.10
N ASN A 512 -39.58 69.99 -55.08
CA ASN A 512 -38.85 68.70 -54.92
C ASN A 512 -39.18 67.73 -56.06
N SER A 513 -38.84 68.12 -57.29
CA SER A 513 -38.71 67.19 -58.43
C SER A 513 -37.59 67.68 -59.35
N SER A 514 -36.36 67.59 -58.85
CA SER A 514 -35.13 67.60 -59.65
C SER A 514 -33.94 67.34 -58.71
N ASP A 515 -33.32 66.18 -58.95
CA ASP A 515 -32.08 65.59 -58.41
C ASP A 515 -32.08 65.01 -56.99
#